data_AF-A0A146K8V8-F1
#
_entry.id   AF-A0A146K8V8-F1
#
_cell.length_a   1.000
_cell.length_b   1.000
_cell.length_c   1.000
_cell.angle_alpha   90.00
_cell.angle_beta   90.00
_cell.angle_gamma   90.00
#
_symmetry.space_group_name_H-M   'P 1'
#
loop_
_entity.id
_entity.type
_entity.pdbx_description
1 polymer ?
#
loop_
_entity_poly.entity_id
_entity_poly.type
_entity_poly.pdbx_seq_one_letter_code
_entity_poly.pdbx_strand_id
1 'polypeptide(L)'
;TASSHPLFYCQGGCYKKLEPQQKLKECLQAFSWSIGYIGLNECSLLMRKVGLDKDFNFALEFLNHLNKRLEAYSQTYKMMFSLYGTPAESMTHKLIVKDRKKFGQIIGITDKEYYTNSFHVDVKVKINAFQKIQQEQESFHLSKGGRITYSEFPNTRNTQAIQQVCSFAMKAGLYWGVNIQLDQCNECGNTGEFFEHLCTQCKSTNIIEISRVCGYIGFRRLDNKSRMNSGKQQEIEDRVDHFEKPIKEHDDAEIKDFDINNGPGIRVSVWLSGCPHKCVGCHNQQLWEQKLNEKINIPKIIENLSRQETEIGLSILGGEPLTKENYSKVLELCKAVREQHMTCNKSIWLWTGYLYDDIKNRCHALLQLIDVVIDGRFVQELKDTELKYKGSKNQRVLDAKTGAV
;
A
#
# COMPACT_ATOMS: atom_id res chain seq x y z
N THR A 1 -21.11 35.50 -25.28
CA THR A 1 -21.71 34.69 -26.36
C THR A 1 -20.77 33.54 -26.69
N ALA A 2 -21.18 32.58 -27.54
CA ALA A 2 -20.34 31.43 -27.93
C ALA A 2 -18.99 31.85 -28.55
N SER A 3 -18.93 33.04 -29.15
CA SER A 3 -17.70 33.63 -29.70
C SER A 3 -16.57 33.86 -28.68
N SER A 4 -16.78 33.73 -27.37
CA SER A 4 -15.70 33.87 -26.39
C SER A 4 -14.66 32.74 -26.47
N HIS A 5 -15.08 31.53 -26.85
CA HIS A 5 -14.20 30.37 -27.07
C HIS A 5 -14.70 29.56 -28.27
N PRO A 6 -14.44 30.03 -29.51
CA PRO A 6 -15.02 29.44 -30.71
C PRO A 6 -14.66 27.97 -30.92
N LEU A 7 -13.43 27.55 -30.57
CA LEU A 7 -13.04 26.14 -30.67
C LEU A 7 -13.94 25.24 -29.80
N PHE A 8 -14.21 25.68 -28.57
CA PHE A 8 -15.01 24.90 -27.63
C PHE A 8 -16.50 24.95 -28.01
N TYR A 9 -17.09 26.14 -28.13
CA TYR A 9 -18.53 26.28 -28.31
C TYR A 9 -19.01 26.16 -29.76
N CYS A 10 -18.18 26.53 -30.75
CA CYS A 10 -18.58 26.61 -32.15
C CYS A 10 -17.97 25.53 -33.04
N GLN A 11 -16.89 24.85 -32.65
CA GLN A 11 -16.17 23.88 -33.49
C GLN A 11 -16.15 22.46 -32.92
N GLY A 12 -17.11 22.14 -32.05
CA GLY A 12 -17.33 20.77 -31.58
C GLY A 12 -16.57 20.36 -30.31
N GLY A 13 -15.93 21.29 -29.59
CA GLY A 13 -15.34 21.00 -28.28
C GLY A 13 -16.37 20.77 -27.16
N CYS A 14 -17.59 21.26 -27.33
CA CYS A 14 -18.71 21.08 -26.42
C CYS A 14 -19.79 20.21 -27.08
N TYR A 15 -20.51 19.40 -26.28
CA TYR A 15 -21.57 18.50 -26.75
C TYR A 15 -22.58 19.19 -27.69
N LYS A 16 -22.95 20.44 -27.36
CA LYS A 16 -23.82 21.28 -28.20
C LYS A 16 -22.99 22.32 -28.94
N LYS A 17 -22.99 22.24 -30.26
CA LYS A 17 -22.42 23.27 -31.15
C LYS A 17 -23.35 24.49 -31.16
N LEU A 18 -22.76 25.68 -30.99
CA LEU A 18 -23.45 26.96 -30.97
C LEU A 18 -22.90 27.89 -32.06
N GLU A 19 -23.78 28.70 -32.66
CA GLU A 19 -23.40 29.84 -33.49
C GLU A 19 -22.77 30.96 -32.64
N PRO A 20 -21.82 31.74 -33.18
CA PRO A 20 -21.03 32.71 -32.42
C PRO A 20 -21.85 33.70 -31.57
N GLN A 21 -23.05 34.07 -32.01
CA GLN A 21 -23.94 35.04 -31.36
C GLN A 21 -24.81 34.42 -30.24
N GLN A 22 -24.94 33.08 -30.19
CA GLN A 22 -25.78 32.41 -29.19
C GLN A 22 -25.27 32.60 -27.75
N LYS A 23 -26.19 32.50 -26.79
CA LYS A 23 -25.86 32.65 -25.36
C LYS A 23 -25.37 31.32 -24.80
N LEU A 24 -24.31 31.37 -23.98
CA LEU A 24 -23.73 30.17 -23.35
C LEU A 24 -24.74 29.38 -22.48
N LYS A 25 -25.79 30.04 -21.97
CA LYS A 25 -26.86 29.39 -21.20
C LYS A 25 -27.49 28.18 -21.93
N GLU A 26 -27.46 28.20 -23.26
CA GLU A 26 -28.05 27.16 -24.10
C GLU A 26 -27.32 25.81 -24.07
N CYS A 27 -26.10 25.78 -23.54
CA CYS A 27 -25.30 24.56 -23.37
C CYS A 27 -25.03 24.22 -21.89
N LEU A 28 -25.55 25.01 -20.93
CA LEU A 28 -25.24 24.79 -19.50
C LEU A 28 -25.68 23.42 -18.97
N GLN A 29 -26.73 22.84 -19.55
CA GLN A 29 -27.22 21.51 -19.19
C GLN A 29 -26.24 20.39 -19.54
N ALA A 30 -25.25 20.64 -20.40
CA ALA A 30 -24.21 19.68 -20.75
C ALA A 30 -23.06 19.63 -19.72
N PHE A 31 -22.99 20.59 -18.79
CA PHE A 31 -21.92 20.63 -17.79
C PHE A 31 -22.36 20.07 -16.45
N SER A 32 -21.45 19.33 -15.80
CA SER A 32 -21.58 19.00 -14.39
C SER A 32 -21.16 20.18 -13.51
N TRP A 33 -21.81 20.29 -12.35
CA TRP A 33 -21.57 21.29 -11.33
C TRP A 33 -21.09 20.59 -10.07
N SER A 34 -19.81 20.75 -9.78
CA SER A 34 -19.12 20.04 -8.71
C SER A 34 -19.23 20.79 -7.39
N ILE A 35 -19.79 20.14 -6.37
CA ILE A 35 -19.76 20.61 -4.99
C ILE A 35 -18.63 19.88 -4.27
N GLY A 36 -17.55 20.63 -4.04
CA GLY A 36 -16.32 20.12 -3.44
C GLY A 36 -16.42 19.94 -1.93
N TYR A 37 -15.75 18.92 -1.39
CA TYR A 37 -15.53 18.75 0.04
C TYR A 37 -14.12 18.18 0.32
N ILE A 38 -13.67 18.31 1.58
CA ILE A 38 -12.37 17.84 2.09
C ILE A 38 -12.43 17.64 3.61
N GLY A 39 -11.50 16.86 4.17
CA GLY A 39 -11.24 16.85 5.61
C GLY A 39 -12.26 16.04 6.40
N LEU A 40 -12.89 15.01 5.80
CA LEU A 40 -13.89 14.21 6.52
C LEU A 40 -13.30 13.47 7.72
N ASN A 41 -12.02 13.09 7.66
CA ASN A 41 -11.31 12.53 8.81
C ASN A 41 -11.25 13.51 9.98
N GLU A 42 -10.85 14.75 9.73
CA GLU A 42 -10.77 15.76 10.78
C GLU A 42 -12.16 16.19 11.28
N CYS A 43 -13.16 16.25 10.39
CA CYS A 43 -14.55 16.44 10.79
C CYS A 43 -15.04 15.30 11.71
N SER A 44 -14.71 14.05 11.40
CA SER A 44 -15.05 12.90 12.25
C SER A 44 -14.36 13.01 13.62
N LEU A 45 -13.07 13.35 13.66
CA LEU A 45 -12.35 13.58 14.91
C LEU A 45 -13.01 14.66 15.77
N LEU A 46 -13.49 15.75 15.16
CA LEU A 46 -14.14 16.83 15.89
C LEU A 46 -15.52 16.41 16.44
N MET A 47 -16.33 15.78 15.58
CA MET A 47 -17.75 15.50 15.81
C MET A 47 -18.01 14.19 16.56
N ARG A 48 -17.25 13.13 16.23
CA ARG A 48 -17.38 11.76 16.76
C ARG A 48 -16.26 11.38 17.73
N LYS A 49 -15.20 12.19 17.84
CA LYS A 49 -14.00 11.93 18.66
C LYS A 49 -13.15 10.74 18.20
N VAL A 50 -13.41 10.23 17.00
CA VAL A 50 -12.66 9.14 16.36
C VAL A 50 -12.45 9.45 14.87
N GLY A 51 -11.34 8.97 14.31
CA GLY A 51 -11.03 9.08 12.88
C GLY A 51 -11.89 8.16 12.02
N LEU A 52 -11.82 8.35 10.71
CA LEU A 52 -12.60 7.53 9.77
C LEU A 52 -12.18 6.05 9.78
N ASP A 53 -10.94 5.74 10.17
CA ASP A 53 -10.47 4.36 10.32
C ASP A 53 -11.25 3.55 11.37
N LYS A 54 -11.87 4.24 12.34
CA LYS A 54 -12.69 3.63 13.41
C LYS A 54 -14.19 3.77 13.18
N ASP A 55 -14.65 4.91 12.67
CA ASP A 55 -16.06 5.16 12.37
C ASP A 55 -16.24 5.76 10.97
N PHE A 56 -16.21 4.88 9.97
CA PHE A 56 -16.39 5.30 8.58
C PHE A 56 -17.85 5.71 8.28
N ASN A 57 -18.82 5.37 9.14
CA ASN A 57 -20.22 5.72 8.95
C ASN A 57 -20.45 7.23 8.92
N PHE A 58 -19.61 8.02 9.62
CA PHE A 58 -19.68 9.47 9.55
C PHE A 58 -19.53 9.99 8.11
N ALA A 59 -18.59 9.44 7.33
CA ALA A 59 -18.43 9.83 5.94
C ALA A 59 -19.67 9.46 5.10
N LEU A 60 -20.26 8.29 5.33
CA LEU A 60 -21.47 7.85 4.63
C LEU A 60 -22.67 8.74 4.94
N GLU A 61 -22.91 9.05 6.21
CA GLU A 61 -23.98 9.96 6.64
C GLU A 61 -23.81 11.35 6.00
N PHE A 62 -22.60 11.89 6.06
CA PHE A 62 -22.27 13.20 5.48
C PHE A 62 -22.52 13.24 3.97
N LEU A 63 -21.99 12.27 3.24
CA LEU A 63 -22.10 12.22 1.78
C LEU A 63 -23.54 11.96 1.32
N ASN A 64 -24.28 11.09 2.01
CA ASN A 64 -25.70 10.85 1.72
C ASN A 64 -26.54 12.11 1.96
N HIS A 65 -26.30 12.82 3.07
CA HIS A 65 -26.99 14.08 3.36
C HIS A 65 -26.79 15.10 2.23
N LEU A 66 -25.55 15.28 1.77
CA LEU A 66 -25.26 16.21 0.68
C LEU A 66 -25.83 15.75 -0.66
N ASN A 67 -25.71 14.47 -1.01
CA ASN A 67 -26.27 13.94 -2.26
C ASN A 67 -27.78 14.18 -2.35
N LYS A 68 -28.54 13.96 -1.25
CA LYS A 68 -29.98 14.25 -1.20
C LYS A 68 -30.29 15.73 -1.53
N ARG A 69 -29.45 16.66 -1.07
CA ARG A 69 -29.60 18.09 -1.38
C ARG A 69 -29.26 18.39 -2.84
N LEU A 70 -28.19 17.78 -3.37
CA LEU A 70 -27.79 17.97 -4.76
C LEU A 70 -28.81 17.39 -5.74
N GLU A 71 -29.48 16.31 -5.39
CA GLU A 71 -30.59 15.75 -6.18
C GLU A 71 -31.75 16.74 -6.25
N ALA A 72 -32.15 17.34 -5.11
CA ALA A 72 -33.20 18.37 -5.08
C ALA A 72 -32.82 19.62 -5.90
N TYR A 73 -31.54 20.04 -5.85
CA TYR A 73 -31.03 21.13 -6.69
C TYR A 73 -31.02 20.75 -8.17
N SER A 74 -30.64 19.53 -8.50
CA SER A 74 -30.64 19.05 -9.88
C SER A 74 -32.04 19.06 -10.48
N GLN A 75 -33.04 18.66 -9.69
CA GLN A 75 -34.45 18.70 -10.10
C GLN A 75 -35.00 20.13 -10.27
N THR A 76 -34.65 21.03 -9.34
CA THR A 76 -35.10 22.43 -9.34
C THR A 76 -34.50 23.21 -10.51
N TYR A 77 -33.19 23.14 -10.69
CA TYR A 77 -32.48 23.94 -11.69
C TYR A 77 -32.34 23.26 -13.05
N LYS A 78 -32.71 21.97 -13.16
CA LYS A 78 -32.51 21.15 -14.38
C LYS A 78 -31.04 21.14 -14.82
N MET A 79 -30.15 20.98 -13.85
CA MET A 79 -28.69 20.99 -14.02
C MET A 79 -28.08 19.77 -13.32
N MET A 80 -26.90 19.33 -13.74
CA MET A 80 -26.25 18.13 -13.20
C MET A 80 -25.33 18.51 -12.02
N PHE A 81 -25.84 18.50 -10.79
CA PHE A 81 -24.99 18.68 -9.60
C PHE A 81 -24.41 17.36 -9.14
N SER A 82 -23.16 17.37 -8.67
CA SER A 82 -22.48 16.18 -8.16
C SER A 82 -21.48 16.50 -7.07
N LEU A 83 -21.32 15.59 -6.11
CA LEU A 83 -20.29 15.69 -5.09
C LEU A 83 -18.92 15.38 -5.65
N TYR A 84 -17.95 16.21 -5.32
CA TYR A 84 -16.59 16.13 -5.84
C TYR A 84 -15.58 16.03 -4.70
N GLY A 85 -14.97 14.86 -4.55
CA GLY A 85 -13.80 14.69 -3.70
C GLY A 85 -12.66 15.53 -4.27
N THR A 86 -12.46 16.70 -3.69
CA THR A 86 -11.61 17.74 -4.28
C THR A 86 -10.14 17.34 -4.10
N PRO A 87 -9.29 17.26 -5.15
CA PRO A 87 -7.88 16.89 -5.01
C PRO A 87 -7.08 17.81 -4.07
N ALA A 88 -7.51 19.08 -3.98
CA ALA A 88 -7.17 20.03 -2.92
C ALA A 88 -5.68 20.24 -2.60
N GLU A 89 -4.77 20.04 -3.55
CA GLU A 89 -3.30 20.03 -3.38
C GLU A 89 -2.71 21.17 -2.55
N SER A 90 -3.16 22.41 -2.80
CA SER A 90 -2.76 23.58 -1.99
C SER A 90 -3.83 24.00 -1.00
N MET A 91 -5.05 23.51 -1.18
CA MET A 91 -6.20 23.91 -0.38
C MET A 91 -6.18 23.23 0.99
N THR A 92 -5.72 21.98 1.08
CA THR A 92 -5.50 21.26 2.36
C THR A 92 -4.71 22.12 3.35
N HIS A 93 -3.58 22.66 2.91
CA HIS A 93 -2.70 23.51 3.70
C HIS A 93 -3.26 24.92 3.91
N LYS A 94 -3.86 25.54 2.89
CA LYS A 94 -4.42 26.90 3.03
C LYS A 94 -5.57 26.97 4.02
N LEU A 95 -6.42 25.94 4.06
CA LEU A 95 -7.57 25.90 4.97
C LEU A 95 -7.12 25.70 6.41
N ILE A 96 -6.25 24.71 6.66
CA ILE A 96 -5.78 24.42 8.02
C ILE A 96 -4.99 25.59 8.63
N VAL A 97 -4.20 26.35 7.86
CA VAL A 97 -3.51 27.56 8.35
C VAL A 97 -4.51 28.63 8.77
N LYS A 98 -5.59 28.81 8.00
CA LYS A 98 -6.65 29.78 8.32
C LYS A 98 -7.42 29.35 9.57
N ASP A 99 -7.77 28.06 9.66
CA ASP A 99 -8.50 27.51 10.79
C ASP A 99 -7.65 27.54 12.06
N ARG A 100 -6.36 27.20 11.98
CA ARG A 100 -5.41 27.33 13.09
C ARG A 100 -5.31 28.77 13.59
N LYS A 101 -5.27 29.76 12.69
CA LYS A 101 -5.26 31.18 13.08
C LYS A 101 -6.54 31.58 13.82
N LYS A 102 -7.69 31.01 13.46
CA LYS A 102 -9.00 31.37 14.01
C LYS A 102 -9.34 30.60 15.29
N PHE A 103 -9.00 29.32 15.36
CA PHE A 103 -9.44 28.39 16.39
C PHE A 103 -8.30 27.84 17.25
N GLY A 104 -7.05 28.17 16.94
CA GLY A 104 -5.87 27.66 17.64
C GLY A 104 -5.47 26.25 17.18
N GLN A 105 -4.60 25.61 17.95
CA GLN A 105 -4.20 24.23 17.73
C GLN A 105 -5.22 23.26 18.36
N ILE A 106 -5.73 22.35 17.55
CA ILE A 106 -6.65 21.29 17.92
C ILE A 106 -5.97 19.97 17.59
N ILE A 107 -5.82 19.10 18.60
CA ILE A 107 -5.07 17.84 18.49
C ILE A 107 -5.67 16.95 17.38
N GLY A 108 -4.81 16.43 16.51
CA GLY A 108 -5.15 15.60 15.36
C GLY A 108 -5.83 16.35 14.19
N ILE A 109 -6.08 17.66 14.34
CA ILE A 109 -6.83 18.46 13.37
C ILE A 109 -5.98 19.61 12.85
N THR A 110 -5.70 20.64 13.65
CA THR A 110 -4.95 21.84 13.23
C THR A 110 -3.54 21.90 13.81
N ASP A 111 -3.13 20.89 14.58
CA ASP A 111 -1.74 20.66 15.04
C ASP A 111 -0.83 20.06 13.96
N LYS A 112 -1.42 19.56 12.86
CA LYS A 112 -0.73 19.20 11.60
C LYS A 112 -0.88 20.28 10.54
N GLU A 113 -0.13 20.17 9.44
CA GLU A 113 0.00 21.16 8.36
C GLU A 113 -0.93 20.90 7.16
N TYR A 114 -1.79 19.88 7.21
CA TYR A 114 -2.73 19.53 6.15
C TYR A 114 -4.05 18.95 6.68
N TYR A 115 -5.14 19.15 5.93
CA TYR A 115 -6.34 18.32 6.04
C TYR A 115 -6.24 17.05 5.19
N THR A 116 -6.85 15.97 5.67
CA THR A 116 -6.93 14.71 4.92
C THR A 116 -7.85 14.90 3.70
N ASN A 117 -7.44 14.35 2.57
CA ASN A 117 -8.13 14.57 1.32
C ASN A 117 -9.51 13.87 1.30
N SER A 118 -10.58 14.61 0.93
CA SER A 118 -11.93 14.06 0.71
C SER A 118 -12.42 13.07 1.80
N PHE A 119 -12.74 11.82 1.41
CA PHE A 119 -13.21 10.73 2.29
C PHE A 119 -12.09 9.79 2.77
N HIS A 120 -10.84 10.06 2.41
CA HIS A 120 -9.76 9.12 2.71
C HIS A 120 -9.56 8.97 4.21
N VAL A 121 -9.15 7.77 4.62
CA VAL A 121 -8.59 7.55 5.95
C VAL A 121 -7.29 8.36 6.11
N ASP A 122 -6.96 8.75 7.35
CA ASP A 122 -5.71 9.47 7.63
C ASP A 122 -4.50 8.65 7.15
N VAL A 123 -3.55 9.32 6.50
CA VAL A 123 -2.33 8.72 5.94
C VAL A 123 -1.42 8.07 6.98
N LYS A 124 -1.60 8.41 8.27
CA LYS A 124 -0.86 7.81 9.40
C LYS A 124 -1.40 6.46 9.85
N VAL A 125 -2.62 6.10 9.42
CA VAL A 125 -3.30 4.89 9.88
C VAL A 125 -2.62 3.67 9.28
N LYS A 126 -2.10 2.79 10.13
CA LYS A 126 -1.58 1.48 9.73
C LYS A 126 -2.76 0.56 9.38
N ILE A 127 -3.05 0.45 8.10
CA ILE A 127 -4.12 -0.37 7.53
C ILE A 127 -3.59 -1.07 6.27
N ASN A 128 -4.03 -2.30 5.98
CA ASN A 128 -3.61 -2.95 4.74
C ASN A 128 -4.41 -2.43 3.53
N ALA A 129 -3.89 -2.65 2.33
CA ALA A 129 -4.46 -2.08 1.11
C ALA A 129 -5.91 -2.54 0.85
N PHE A 130 -6.24 -3.80 1.13
CA PHE A 130 -7.59 -4.33 0.94
C PHE A 130 -8.59 -3.73 1.93
N GLN A 131 -8.23 -3.66 3.21
CA GLN A 131 -9.05 -3.06 4.24
C GLN A 131 -9.33 -1.58 3.93
N LYS A 132 -8.32 -0.83 3.49
CA LYS A 132 -8.49 0.57 3.08
C LYS A 132 -9.45 0.70 1.90
N ILE A 133 -9.32 -0.18 0.90
CA ILE A 133 -10.25 -0.22 -0.25
C ILE A 133 -11.68 -0.49 0.23
N GLN A 134 -11.87 -1.52 1.07
CA GLN A 134 -13.19 -1.88 1.60
C GLN A 134 -13.83 -0.74 2.39
N GLN A 135 -13.06 -0.08 3.26
CA GLN A 135 -13.55 1.07 4.04
C GLN A 135 -13.96 2.23 3.13
N GLU A 136 -13.11 2.59 2.16
CA GLU A 136 -13.36 3.76 1.30
C GLU A 136 -14.41 3.50 0.20
N GLN A 137 -14.68 2.24 -0.16
CA GLN A 137 -15.48 1.86 -1.33
C GLN A 137 -16.87 2.52 -1.37
N GLU A 138 -17.61 2.50 -0.27
CA GLU A 138 -18.97 3.07 -0.27
C GLU A 138 -18.95 4.59 -0.44
N SER A 139 -18.07 5.29 0.27
CA SER A 139 -17.90 6.75 0.12
C SER A 139 -17.36 7.14 -1.25
N PHE A 140 -16.53 6.27 -1.84
CA PHE A 140 -16.17 6.37 -3.25
C PHE A 140 -17.45 6.40 -4.07
N HIS A 141 -18.33 5.39 -4.02
CA HIS A 141 -19.55 5.36 -4.85
C HIS A 141 -20.53 6.53 -4.61
N LEU A 142 -20.49 7.18 -3.45
CA LEU A 142 -21.28 8.38 -3.16
C LEU A 142 -20.71 9.67 -3.79
N SER A 143 -19.41 9.76 -4.07
CA SER A 143 -18.75 10.96 -4.59
C SER A 143 -18.72 11.05 -6.13
N LYS A 144 -19.90 11.06 -6.75
CA LYS A 144 -20.09 10.81 -8.19
C LYS A 144 -19.40 11.79 -9.15
N GLY A 145 -19.12 13.01 -8.72
CA GLY A 145 -18.53 14.05 -9.56
C GLY A 145 -17.03 13.92 -9.77
N GLY A 146 -16.35 13.21 -8.87
CA GLY A 146 -14.90 13.01 -8.91
C GLY A 146 -14.38 12.42 -7.62
N ARG A 147 -13.55 11.40 -7.75
CA ARG A 147 -13.13 10.52 -6.65
C ARG A 147 -11.99 9.62 -7.10
N ILE A 148 -11.14 9.24 -6.18
CA ILE A 148 -10.06 8.27 -6.37
C ILE A 148 -9.78 7.63 -5.01
N THR A 149 -9.32 6.37 -4.98
CA THR A 149 -8.72 5.73 -3.80
C THR A 149 -7.25 5.44 -4.06
N TYR A 150 -6.39 5.71 -3.09
CA TYR A 150 -4.95 5.42 -3.18
C TYR A 150 -4.54 4.31 -2.23
N SER A 151 -3.51 3.58 -2.64
CA SER A 151 -2.72 2.72 -1.76
C SER A 151 -1.24 3.01 -1.93
N GLU A 152 -0.56 3.34 -0.83
CA GLU A 152 0.90 3.40 -0.70
C GLU A 152 1.51 1.98 -0.72
N PHE A 153 2.50 1.79 -1.59
CA PHE A 153 3.33 0.60 -1.72
C PHE A 153 4.77 1.00 -1.49
N PRO A 154 5.57 0.16 -0.79
CA PRO A 154 7.00 0.33 -0.80
C PRO A 154 7.53 0.09 -2.21
N ASN A 155 8.75 0.53 -2.49
CA ASN A 155 9.44 0.27 -3.73
C ASN A 155 9.65 -1.24 -3.90
N THR A 156 8.78 -1.85 -4.71
CA THR A 156 8.71 -3.30 -4.88
C THR A 156 8.71 -3.68 -6.35
N ARG A 157 9.38 -4.79 -6.64
CA ARG A 157 9.32 -5.48 -7.95
C ARG A 157 8.26 -6.58 -7.98
N ASN A 158 7.50 -6.75 -6.89
CA ASN A 158 6.44 -7.75 -6.78
C ASN A 158 5.18 -7.29 -7.51
N THR A 159 5.22 -7.36 -8.84
CA THR A 159 4.11 -6.96 -9.71
C THR A 159 2.85 -7.79 -9.45
N GLN A 160 2.99 -9.03 -8.96
CA GLN A 160 1.85 -9.87 -8.63
C GLN A 160 1.08 -9.32 -7.41
N ALA A 161 1.76 -8.81 -6.38
CA ALA A 161 1.08 -8.17 -5.25
C ALA A 161 0.31 -6.91 -5.69
N ILE A 162 0.93 -6.08 -6.54
CA ILE A 162 0.27 -4.91 -7.13
C ILE A 162 -0.96 -5.34 -7.94
N GLN A 163 -0.82 -6.38 -8.77
CA GLN A 163 -1.92 -6.92 -9.58
C GLN A 163 -3.07 -7.45 -8.72
N GLN A 164 -2.79 -8.10 -7.59
CA GLN A 164 -3.80 -8.62 -6.67
C GLN A 164 -4.64 -7.49 -6.08
N VAL A 165 -4.00 -6.43 -5.58
CA VAL A 165 -4.72 -5.26 -5.04
C VAL A 165 -5.46 -4.50 -6.15
N CYS A 166 -4.83 -4.34 -7.32
CA CYS A 166 -5.46 -3.72 -8.49
C CYS A 166 -6.73 -4.48 -8.89
N SER A 167 -6.65 -5.81 -9.00
CA SER A 167 -7.79 -6.65 -9.37
C SER A 167 -8.93 -6.54 -8.36
N PHE A 168 -8.60 -6.45 -7.06
CA PHE A 168 -9.59 -6.24 -6.02
C PHE A 168 -10.26 -4.86 -6.13
N ALA A 169 -9.48 -3.79 -6.31
CA ALA A 169 -10.01 -2.44 -6.51
C ALA A 169 -10.88 -2.32 -7.78
N MET A 170 -10.49 -2.98 -8.87
CA MET A 170 -11.25 -3.00 -10.12
C MET A 170 -12.57 -3.76 -9.96
N LYS A 171 -12.57 -4.90 -9.26
CA LYS A 171 -13.81 -5.63 -8.91
C LYS A 171 -14.75 -4.80 -8.04
N ALA A 172 -14.20 -3.96 -7.17
CA ALA A 172 -14.94 -2.98 -6.39
C ALA A 172 -15.40 -1.75 -7.20
N GLY A 173 -15.05 -1.65 -8.49
CA GLY A 173 -15.47 -0.55 -9.37
C GLY A 173 -14.81 0.80 -9.05
N LEU A 174 -13.59 0.77 -8.50
CA LEU A 174 -12.87 1.97 -8.08
C LEU A 174 -11.99 2.54 -9.18
N TYR A 175 -11.93 3.88 -9.27
CA TYR A 175 -10.77 4.56 -9.82
C TYR A 175 -9.70 4.54 -8.74
N TRP A 176 -8.68 3.71 -8.94
CA TRP A 176 -7.68 3.40 -7.94
C TRP A 176 -6.27 3.75 -8.43
N GLY A 177 -5.47 4.31 -7.53
CA GLY A 177 -4.10 4.72 -7.81
C GLY A 177 -3.10 4.04 -6.87
N VAL A 178 -1.94 3.69 -7.44
CA VAL A 178 -0.78 3.20 -6.69
C VAL A 178 0.18 4.35 -6.47
N ASN A 179 0.67 4.48 -5.24
CA ASN A 179 1.79 5.34 -4.89
C ASN A 179 2.99 4.46 -4.58
N ILE A 180 4.07 4.67 -5.32
CA ILE A 180 5.39 4.07 -5.07
C ILE A 180 6.36 5.23 -5.02
N GLN A 181 7.22 5.26 -4.00
CA GLN A 181 8.28 6.24 -3.91
C GLN A 181 9.42 5.86 -4.86
N LEU A 182 9.80 6.79 -5.72
CA LEU A 182 10.87 6.61 -6.71
C LEU A 182 11.88 7.73 -6.56
N ASP A 183 12.89 7.51 -5.73
CA ASP A 183 13.97 8.47 -5.56
C ASP A 183 15.06 8.20 -6.60
N GLN A 184 15.70 9.27 -7.08
CA GLN A 184 16.83 9.19 -7.99
C GLN A 184 18.00 10.07 -7.50
N CYS A 185 19.20 9.52 -7.48
CA CYS A 185 20.41 10.27 -7.20
C CYS A 185 20.92 10.93 -8.49
N ASN A 186 21.13 12.25 -8.46
CA ASN A 186 21.62 13.00 -9.62
C ASN A 186 23.13 12.79 -9.90
N GLU A 187 23.89 12.32 -8.91
CA GLU A 187 25.35 12.12 -9.07
C GLU A 187 25.67 10.79 -9.75
N CYS A 188 25.06 9.69 -9.27
CA CYS A 188 25.38 8.35 -9.75
C CYS A 188 24.24 7.66 -10.52
N GLY A 189 23.07 8.30 -10.64
CA GLY A 189 21.92 7.76 -11.36
C GLY A 189 21.17 6.65 -10.65
N ASN A 190 21.59 6.24 -9.45
CA ASN A 190 20.92 5.20 -8.67
C ASN A 190 19.46 5.56 -8.39
N THR A 191 18.57 4.57 -8.41
CA THR A 191 17.13 4.75 -8.16
C THR A 191 16.68 3.83 -7.03
N GLY A 192 15.83 4.31 -6.13
CA GLY A 192 15.41 3.52 -4.97
C GLY A 192 14.55 4.29 -3.98
N GLU A 193 14.44 3.79 -2.76
CA GLU A 193 14.05 4.59 -1.59
C GLU A 193 15.33 4.96 -0.84
N PHE A 194 15.57 6.26 -0.64
CA PHE A 194 16.75 6.75 0.05
C PHE A 194 16.40 7.22 1.46
N PHE A 195 16.62 6.33 2.43
CA PHE A 195 16.51 6.68 3.84
C PHE A 195 17.53 7.76 4.23
N GLU A 196 17.13 8.66 5.15
CA GLU A 196 17.93 9.79 5.62
C GLU A 196 18.37 10.78 4.53
N HIS A 197 17.72 10.75 3.36
CA HIS A 197 18.06 11.63 2.24
C HIS A 197 19.50 11.44 1.73
N LEU A 198 20.02 10.22 1.81
CA LEU A 198 21.37 9.84 1.37
C LEU A 198 21.33 8.71 0.34
N CYS A 199 22.02 8.90 -0.78
CA CYS A 199 22.11 7.87 -1.80
C CYS A 199 22.81 6.63 -1.23
N THR A 200 22.19 5.47 -1.35
CA THR A 200 22.73 4.20 -0.83
C THR A 200 24.07 3.80 -1.49
N GLN A 201 24.34 4.30 -2.70
CA GLN A 201 25.53 3.96 -3.49
C GLN A 201 26.67 4.98 -3.31
N CYS A 202 26.42 6.27 -3.56
CA CYS A 202 27.47 7.30 -3.53
C CYS A 202 27.42 8.22 -2.31
N LYS A 203 26.45 8.03 -1.41
CA LYS A 203 26.20 8.87 -0.21
C LYS A 203 25.93 10.35 -0.50
N SER A 204 25.68 10.71 -1.76
CA SER A 204 25.25 12.06 -2.13
C SER A 204 23.88 12.39 -1.54
N THR A 205 23.71 13.65 -1.13
CA THR A 205 22.42 14.27 -0.76
C THR A 205 21.70 14.89 -1.95
N ASN A 206 22.33 14.92 -3.14
CA ASN A 206 21.74 15.44 -4.37
C ASN A 206 20.76 14.42 -4.97
N ILE A 207 19.58 14.37 -4.35
CA ILE A 207 18.52 13.41 -4.63
C ILE A 207 17.25 14.15 -5.09
N ILE A 208 16.59 13.55 -6.07
CA ILE A 208 15.24 13.90 -6.48
C ILE A 208 14.32 12.82 -5.92
N GLU A 209 13.40 13.19 -5.03
CA GLU A 209 12.35 12.30 -4.56
C GLU A 209 11.14 12.49 -5.47
N ILE A 210 10.70 11.44 -6.15
CA ILE A 210 9.51 11.47 -6.99
C ILE A 210 8.39 10.77 -6.23
N SER A 211 7.36 11.53 -5.89
CA SER A 211 6.20 11.03 -5.15
C SER A 211 4.90 11.54 -5.77
N ARG A 212 3.81 10.80 -5.55
CA ARG A 212 2.49 11.32 -5.93
C ARG A 212 2.10 12.42 -4.96
N VAL A 213 1.75 13.58 -5.51
CA VAL A 213 1.26 14.72 -4.74
C VAL A 213 -0.20 14.44 -4.38
N CYS A 214 -1.15 14.74 -5.26
CA CYS A 214 -2.52 14.28 -5.10
C CYS A 214 -2.90 13.43 -6.31
N GLY A 215 -3.33 14.08 -7.40
CA GLY A 215 -3.66 13.40 -8.67
C GLY A 215 -2.47 13.17 -9.59
N TYR A 216 -1.39 13.93 -9.44
CA TYR A 216 -0.20 13.87 -10.31
C TYR A 216 1.08 13.56 -9.56
N ILE A 217 2.10 13.21 -10.33
CA ILE A 217 3.47 12.97 -9.86
C ILE A 217 4.17 14.32 -9.68
N GLY A 218 4.71 14.56 -8.49
CA GLY A 218 5.57 15.69 -8.19
C GLY A 218 6.98 15.24 -7.86
N PHE A 219 7.88 16.20 -7.76
CA PHE A 219 9.25 15.94 -7.32
C PHE A 219 9.68 16.93 -6.24
N ARG A 220 10.41 16.43 -5.25
CA ARG A 220 11.12 17.21 -4.23
C ARG A 220 12.61 17.14 -4.56
N ARG A 221 13.28 18.28 -4.50
CA ARG A 221 14.73 18.31 -4.36
C ARG A 221 15.07 18.63 -2.93
N LEU A 222 16.04 17.90 -2.38
CA LEU A 222 16.47 18.06 -1.00
C LEU A 222 17.38 19.29 -0.79
N ASP A 223 17.73 20.00 -1.87
CA ASP A 223 18.46 21.28 -1.87
C ASP A 223 17.55 22.51 -1.55
N ASN A 224 16.42 22.31 -0.88
CA ASN A 224 15.41 23.33 -0.56
C ASN A 224 14.68 23.98 -1.76
N LYS A 225 14.79 23.44 -2.98
CA LYS A 225 14.01 23.90 -4.15
C LYS A 225 12.85 22.98 -4.50
N SER A 226 12.03 22.66 -3.50
CA SER A 226 10.79 21.91 -3.67
C SER A 226 9.70 22.77 -4.30
N ARG A 227 8.98 22.24 -5.31
CA ARG A 227 7.74 22.87 -5.82
C ARG A 227 6.53 22.60 -4.92
N MET A 228 6.66 21.71 -3.94
CA MET A 228 5.60 21.35 -2.99
C MET A 228 5.61 22.26 -1.75
N ASN A 229 4.42 22.61 -1.26
CA ASN A 229 4.24 23.36 -0.02
C ASN A 229 4.51 22.49 1.24
N SER A 230 4.69 23.13 2.39
CA SER A 230 5.02 22.46 3.66
C SER A 230 3.96 21.45 4.10
N GLY A 231 2.67 21.79 3.97
CA GLY A 231 1.59 20.85 4.30
C GLY A 231 1.62 19.57 3.47
N LYS A 232 2.01 19.70 2.19
CA LYS A 232 2.17 18.55 1.30
C LYS A 232 3.40 17.73 1.62
N GLN A 233 4.50 18.36 2.01
CA GLN A 233 5.70 17.66 2.46
C GLN A 233 5.41 16.84 3.72
N GLN A 234 4.78 17.46 4.72
CA GLN A 234 4.40 16.75 5.94
C GLN A 234 3.44 15.60 5.66
N GLU A 235 2.44 15.78 4.80
CA GLU A 235 1.51 14.70 4.45
C GLU A 235 2.20 13.51 3.78
N ILE A 236 3.22 13.74 2.93
CA ILE A 236 3.99 12.66 2.31
C ILE A 236 4.88 11.96 3.35
N GLU A 237 5.53 12.72 4.22
CA GLU A 237 6.37 12.19 5.31
C GLU A 237 5.55 11.37 6.32
N ASP A 238 4.28 11.74 6.51
CA ASP A 238 3.34 11.08 7.41
C ASP A 238 2.69 9.81 6.82
N ARG A 239 2.87 9.53 5.52
CA ARG A 239 2.32 8.33 4.87
C ARG A 239 2.97 7.07 5.41
N VAL A 240 2.12 6.06 5.59
CA VAL A 240 2.56 4.70 5.87
C VAL A 240 2.26 3.79 4.69
N ASP A 241 3.15 2.83 4.43
CA ASP A 241 2.88 1.75 3.50
C ASP A 241 1.67 0.94 3.98
N HIS A 242 0.80 0.53 3.05
CA HIS A 242 -0.33 -0.35 3.36
C HIS A 242 0.05 -1.84 3.31
N PHE A 243 1.33 -2.11 3.56
CA PHE A 243 1.96 -3.41 3.64
C PHE A 243 2.79 -3.47 4.90
N GLU A 244 2.97 -4.65 5.47
CA GLU A 244 3.75 -4.76 6.69
C GLU A 244 5.23 -4.50 6.40
N LYS A 245 5.81 -3.53 7.14
CA LYS A 245 7.23 -3.17 7.03
C LYS A 245 8.14 -4.34 7.43
N PRO A 246 9.41 -4.41 6.97
CA PRO A 246 10.41 -5.35 7.47
C PRO A 246 10.55 -5.29 9.01
N ILE A 247 10.91 -6.41 9.64
CA ILE A 247 11.03 -6.51 11.12
C ILE A 247 12.07 -5.49 11.58
N LYS A 248 11.72 -4.62 12.55
CA LYS A 248 12.72 -3.87 13.33
C LYS A 248 12.73 -4.38 14.77
N GLU A 249 13.92 -4.84 15.17
CA GLU A 249 14.51 -5.11 16.49
C GLU A 249 13.71 -5.70 17.69
N HIS A 250 12.38 -5.76 17.75
CA HIS A 250 11.71 -6.09 19.02
C HIS A 250 10.49 -7.03 19.01
N ASP A 251 10.16 -7.69 17.91
CA ASP A 251 8.97 -8.53 17.90
C ASP A 251 9.26 -10.05 17.94
N ASP A 252 8.49 -10.75 18.77
CA ASP A 252 8.61 -12.17 19.07
C ASP A 252 8.04 -13.04 17.97
N ALA A 253 8.85 -13.92 17.34
CA ALA A 253 8.44 -14.92 16.36
C ALA A 253 7.26 -14.45 15.47
N GLU A 254 7.53 -13.44 14.63
CA GLU A 254 6.47 -12.70 13.97
C GLU A 254 5.82 -13.48 12.83
N ILE A 255 4.51 -13.66 12.93
CA ILE A 255 3.67 -13.91 11.77
C ILE A 255 3.37 -12.55 11.14
N LYS A 256 3.67 -12.43 9.85
CA LYS A 256 3.31 -11.26 9.03
C LYS A 256 2.19 -11.61 8.10
N ASP A 257 1.10 -10.86 8.13
CA ASP A 257 -0.12 -11.23 7.43
C ASP A 257 -0.21 -10.67 6.01
N PHE A 258 0.65 -9.69 5.71
CA PHE A 258 0.57 -8.90 4.48
C PHE A 258 1.94 -8.52 3.93
N ASP A 259 2.77 -9.54 3.70
CA ASP A 259 4.14 -9.42 3.23
C ASP A 259 4.22 -9.53 1.71
N ILE A 260 5.03 -8.69 1.07
CA ILE A 260 5.26 -8.67 -0.38
C ILE A 260 6.74 -8.81 -0.75
N ASN A 261 7.63 -8.97 0.24
CA ASN A 261 9.06 -9.10 0.04
C ASN A 261 9.50 -10.58 -0.01
N ASN A 262 8.84 -11.44 0.77
CA ASN A 262 9.25 -12.84 0.93
C ASN A 262 8.46 -13.80 0.05
N GLY A 263 8.30 -13.47 -1.23
CA GLY A 263 7.68 -14.36 -2.23
C GLY A 263 6.83 -13.61 -3.25
N PRO A 264 6.37 -14.31 -4.29
CA PRO A 264 5.48 -13.74 -5.31
C PRO A 264 4.09 -13.49 -4.75
N GLY A 265 3.49 -12.36 -5.10
CA GLY A 265 2.19 -11.95 -4.58
C GLY A 265 2.23 -11.57 -3.10
N ILE A 266 1.06 -11.49 -2.49
CA ILE A 266 0.90 -11.24 -1.06
C ILE A 266 1.09 -12.55 -0.30
N ARG A 267 1.80 -12.49 0.83
CA ARG A 267 2.21 -13.64 1.64
C ARG A 267 1.82 -13.45 3.10
N VAL A 268 1.45 -14.56 3.74
CA VAL A 268 1.65 -14.72 5.17
C VAL A 268 3.08 -15.24 5.36
N SER A 269 3.91 -14.50 6.09
CA SER A 269 5.30 -14.91 6.37
C SER A 269 5.45 -15.30 7.83
N VAL A 270 5.95 -16.51 8.09
CA VAL A 270 6.19 -17.04 9.42
C VAL A 270 7.68 -17.04 9.68
N TRP A 271 8.11 -16.26 10.66
CA TRP A 271 9.49 -16.12 11.06
C TRP A 271 9.80 -16.98 12.29
N LEU A 272 10.82 -17.84 12.16
CA LEU A 272 11.27 -18.74 13.22
C LEU A 272 12.53 -18.22 13.93
N SER A 273 12.81 -18.71 15.13
CA SER A 273 14.06 -18.47 15.87
C SER A 273 14.94 -19.72 15.96
N GLY A 274 16.20 -19.53 16.34
CA GLY A 274 17.21 -20.59 16.41
C GLY A 274 17.82 -20.90 15.05
N CYS A 275 19.06 -20.44 14.81
CA CYS A 275 19.80 -20.72 13.59
C CYS A 275 21.23 -21.21 13.90
N PRO A 276 21.58 -22.48 13.61
CA PRO A 276 22.92 -23.00 13.86
C PRO A 276 23.96 -22.48 12.86
N HIS A 277 23.54 -21.89 11.74
CA HIS A 277 24.45 -21.45 10.69
C HIS A 277 25.20 -20.16 11.03
N LYS A 278 24.57 -19.25 11.78
CA LYS A 278 25.11 -17.95 12.23
C LYS A 278 25.97 -17.24 11.17
N CYS A 279 25.45 -17.14 9.94
CA CYS A 279 26.20 -16.64 8.78
C CYS A 279 26.67 -15.20 8.98
N VAL A 280 27.94 -14.92 8.70
CA VAL A 280 28.49 -13.56 8.78
C VAL A 280 27.71 -12.62 7.86
N GLY A 281 27.31 -11.46 8.37
CA GLY A 281 26.56 -10.46 7.61
C GLY A 281 25.08 -10.80 7.35
N CYS A 282 24.53 -11.85 7.98
CA CYS A 282 23.11 -12.18 7.89
C CYS A 282 22.23 -10.98 8.29
N HIS A 283 21.10 -10.78 7.61
CA HIS A 283 20.14 -9.72 7.95
C HIS A 283 19.32 -10.05 9.22
N ASN A 284 19.20 -11.34 9.57
CA ASN A 284 18.32 -11.83 10.61
C ASN A 284 19.09 -12.39 11.82
N GLN A 285 20.16 -11.71 12.24
CA GLN A 285 21.04 -12.17 13.33
C GLN A 285 20.30 -12.30 14.66
N GLN A 286 19.28 -11.46 14.86
CA GLN A 286 18.39 -11.49 16.01
C GLN A 286 17.61 -12.81 16.14
N LEU A 287 17.50 -13.61 15.07
CA LEU A 287 16.82 -14.90 15.06
C LEU A 287 17.78 -16.07 15.29
N TRP A 288 19.07 -15.84 15.57
CA TRP A 288 20.05 -16.91 15.78
C TRP A 288 19.84 -17.69 17.07
N GLU A 289 19.46 -17.00 18.14
CA GLU A 289 19.21 -17.63 19.44
C GLU A 289 17.80 -18.22 19.47
N GLN A 290 17.68 -19.42 20.03
CA GLN A 290 16.40 -20.11 20.16
C GLN A 290 15.55 -19.43 21.23
N LYS A 291 14.35 -18.98 20.87
CA LYS A 291 13.36 -18.52 21.84
C LYS A 291 12.71 -19.72 22.52
N LEU A 292 12.89 -19.82 23.84
CA LEU A 292 12.47 -20.97 24.66
C LEU A 292 10.95 -21.25 24.64
N ASN A 293 10.11 -20.26 24.30
CA ASN A 293 8.66 -20.36 24.29
C ASN A 293 8.02 -20.04 22.92
N GLU A 294 8.78 -20.16 21.83
CA GLU A 294 8.26 -19.87 20.49
C GLU A 294 7.13 -20.84 20.09
N LYS A 295 5.92 -20.28 19.93
CA LYS A 295 4.73 -20.99 19.46
C LYS A 295 4.28 -20.40 18.13
N ILE A 296 4.08 -21.26 17.13
CA ILE A 296 3.45 -20.89 15.87
C ILE A 296 1.94 -20.97 16.06
N ASN A 297 1.23 -19.86 15.94
CA ASN A 297 -0.23 -19.85 16.02
C ASN A 297 -0.84 -20.31 14.67
N ILE A 298 -0.89 -21.62 14.46
CA ILE A 298 -1.41 -22.24 13.24
C ILE A 298 -2.85 -21.78 12.92
N PRO A 299 -3.81 -21.80 13.87
CA PRO A 299 -5.16 -21.31 13.59
C PRO A 299 -5.19 -19.88 13.05
N LYS A 300 -4.36 -18.98 13.58
CA LYS A 300 -4.27 -17.59 13.10
C LYS A 300 -3.67 -17.51 11.70
N ILE A 301 -2.62 -18.26 11.41
CA ILE A 301 -2.01 -18.30 10.07
C ILE A 301 -3.03 -18.78 9.03
N ILE A 302 -3.76 -19.84 9.36
CA ILE A 302 -4.82 -20.38 8.52
C ILE A 302 -5.94 -19.37 8.29
N GLU A 303 -6.40 -18.66 9.34
CA GLU A 303 -7.39 -17.59 9.22
C GLU A 303 -6.90 -16.52 8.21
N ASN A 304 -5.64 -16.11 8.33
CA ASN A 304 -5.04 -15.10 7.47
C ASN A 304 -4.84 -15.58 6.02
N LEU A 305 -4.51 -16.86 5.82
CA LEU A 305 -4.45 -17.50 4.49
C LEU A 305 -5.83 -17.68 3.85
N SER A 306 -6.88 -17.80 4.68
CA SER A 306 -8.28 -18.01 4.26
C SER A 306 -8.99 -16.75 3.80
N ARG A 307 -8.32 -15.60 3.84
CA ARG A 307 -8.82 -14.31 3.33
C ARG A 307 -9.34 -14.45 1.89
N GLN A 308 -10.53 -13.91 1.65
CA GLN A 308 -11.26 -14.04 0.39
C GLN A 308 -10.92 -12.93 -0.62
N GLU A 309 -10.25 -11.87 -0.16
CA GLU A 309 -9.89 -10.70 -0.97
C GLU A 309 -8.94 -11.07 -2.11
N THR A 310 -8.03 -12.02 -1.86
CA THR A 310 -7.07 -12.48 -2.86
C THR A 310 -6.46 -13.84 -2.49
N GLU A 311 -5.69 -14.39 -3.42
CA GLU A 311 -4.83 -15.53 -3.14
C GLU A 311 -3.60 -15.07 -2.33
N ILE A 312 -3.40 -15.64 -1.15
CA ILE A 312 -2.28 -15.32 -0.26
C ILE A 312 -1.44 -16.58 -0.08
N GLY A 313 -0.14 -16.52 -0.33
CA GLY A 313 0.76 -17.65 -0.13
C GLY A 313 1.38 -17.70 1.25
N LEU A 314 2.04 -18.82 1.62
CA LEU A 314 2.71 -18.99 2.91
C LEU A 314 4.22 -19.05 2.74
N SER A 315 4.96 -18.14 3.37
CA SER A 315 6.42 -18.14 3.39
C SER A 315 6.94 -18.51 4.78
N ILE A 316 7.83 -19.49 4.85
CA ILE A 316 8.42 -19.99 6.10
C ILE A 316 9.92 -19.67 6.05
N LEU A 317 10.37 -18.80 6.94
CA LEU A 317 11.72 -18.26 6.95
C LEU A 317 12.14 -17.80 8.35
N GLY A 318 13.30 -17.16 8.46
CA GLY A 318 13.87 -16.81 9.76
C GLY A 318 14.49 -18.00 10.49
N GLY A 319 15.39 -17.72 11.42
CA GLY A 319 16.08 -18.78 12.16
C GLY A 319 16.69 -19.82 11.21
N GLU A 320 16.48 -21.09 11.51
CA GLU A 320 16.58 -22.19 10.57
C GLU A 320 15.34 -23.08 10.70
N PRO A 321 14.46 -23.14 9.69
CA PRO A 321 13.21 -23.91 9.80
C PRO A 321 13.39 -25.42 9.96
N LEU A 322 14.53 -25.96 9.49
CA LEU A 322 14.80 -27.41 9.51
C LEU A 322 15.65 -27.86 10.71
N THR A 323 15.77 -27.05 11.76
CA THR A 323 16.35 -27.51 13.03
C THR A 323 15.47 -28.56 13.68
N LYS A 324 16.05 -29.32 14.63
CA LYS A 324 15.31 -30.33 15.40
C LYS A 324 14.16 -29.69 16.19
N GLU A 325 14.35 -28.46 16.64
CA GLU A 325 13.43 -27.67 17.45
C GLU A 325 12.25 -27.11 16.63
N ASN A 326 12.47 -26.80 15.35
CA ASN A 326 11.47 -26.17 14.47
C ASN A 326 10.74 -27.16 13.56
N TYR A 327 11.39 -28.25 13.14
CA TYR A 327 10.89 -29.14 12.09
C TYR A 327 9.46 -29.67 12.34
N SER A 328 9.16 -30.11 13.56
CA SER A 328 7.83 -30.65 13.88
C SER A 328 6.72 -29.60 13.70
N LYS A 329 6.97 -28.37 14.16
CA LYS A 329 6.02 -27.24 14.05
C LYS A 329 5.82 -26.81 12.60
N VAL A 330 6.90 -26.76 11.82
CA VAL A 330 6.85 -26.45 10.39
C VAL A 330 6.07 -27.51 9.62
N LEU A 331 6.30 -28.80 9.91
CA LEU A 331 5.55 -29.89 9.31
C LEU A 331 4.07 -29.86 9.66
N GLU A 332 3.74 -29.59 10.93
CA GLU A 332 2.35 -29.43 11.39
C GLU A 332 1.64 -28.29 10.67
N LEU A 333 2.30 -27.12 10.56
CA LEU A 333 1.78 -25.97 9.83
C LEU A 333 1.51 -26.32 8.35
N CYS A 334 2.49 -26.89 7.64
CA CYS A 334 2.33 -27.25 6.23
C CYS A 334 1.18 -28.25 6.01
N LYS A 335 1.04 -29.24 6.90
CA LYS A 335 -0.09 -30.19 6.85
C LYS A 335 -1.42 -29.48 7.05
N ALA A 336 -1.54 -28.64 8.07
CA ALA A 336 -2.75 -27.87 8.34
C ALA A 336 -3.14 -26.99 7.14
N VAL A 337 -2.18 -26.33 6.49
CA VAL A 337 -2.45 -25.54 5.28
C VAL A 337 -2.99 -26.43 4.17
N ARG A 338 -2.35 -27.58 3.90
CA ARG A 338 -2.80 -28.49 2.83
C ARG A 338 -4.16 -29.11 3.10
N GLU A 339 -4.46 -29.45 4.35
CA GLU A 339 -5.76 -30.01 4.75
C GLU A 339 -6.90 -29.01 4.60
N GLN A 340 -6.71 -27.75 5.01
CA GLN A 340 -7.78 -26.75 4.96
C GLN A 340 -7.96 -26.12 3.57
N HIS A 341 -6.91 -26.11 2.75
CA HIS A 341 -6.91 -25.42 1.46
C HIS A 341 -6.86 -26.36 0.26
N MET A 342 -7.38 -27.58 0.37
CA MET A 342 -7.34 -28.61 -0.70
C MET A 342 -7.93 -28.13 -2.05
N THR A 343 -8.73 -27.07 -2.08
CA THR A 343 -9.38 -26.52 -3.28
C THR A 343 -8.77 -25.22 -3.81
N CYS A 344 -7.81 -24.60 -3.09
CA CYS A 344 -7.13 -23.39 -3.53
C CYS A 344 -5.61 -23.61 -3.47
N ASN A 345 -4.92 -23.37 -4.59
CA ASN A 345 -3.50 -23.70 -4.75
C ASN A 345 -2.58 -22.68 -4.05
N LYS A 346 -2.72 -22.52 -2.72
CA LYS A 346 -1.92 -21.60 -1.91
C LYS A 346 -0.48 -22.10 -1.92
N SER A 347 0.44 -21.30 -2.46
CA SER A 347 1.85 -21.73 -2.58
C SER A 347 2.60 -21.61 -1.25
N ILE A 348 3.32 -22.67 -0.87
CA ILE A 348 4.17 -22.72 0.33
C ILE A 348 5.64 -22.62 -0.08
N TRP A 349 6.34 -21.62 0.45
CA TRP A 349 7.76 -21.36 0.20
C TRP A 349 8.55 -21.54 1.50
N LEU A 350 9.73 -22.15 1.41
CA LEU A 350 10.60 -22.42 2.56
C LEU A 350 12.01 -21.90 2.29
N TRP A 351 12.56 -21.10 3.19
CA TRP A 351 13.98 -20.74 3.20
C TRP A 351 14.75 -21.64 4.16
N THR A 352 15.91 -22.14 3.77
CA THR A 352 16.78 -22.94 4.63
C THR A 352 18.25 -22.72 4.28
N GLY A 353 19.13 -22.75 5.28
CA GLY A 353 20.58 -22.71 5.11
C GLY A 353 21.19 -24.04 4.71
N TYR A 354 20.43 -25.14 4.73
CA TYR A 354 20.86 -26.43 4.19
C TYR A 354 20.71 -26.47 2.67
N LEU A 355 21.48 -27.32 1.99
CA LEU A 355 21.29 -27.57 0.57
C LEU A 355 20.17 -28.60 0.37
N TYR A 356 19.37 -28.43 -0.69
CA TYR A 356 18.30 -29.33 -1.07
C TYR A 356 18.77 -30.80 -1.13
N ASP A 357 19.95 -31.01 -1.72
CA ASP A 357 20.54 -32.34 -1.87
C ASP A 357 20.83 -33.04 -0.54
N ASP A 358 21.10 -32.28 0.52
CA ASP A 358 21.35 -32.80 1.87
C ASP A 358 20.04 -33.12 2.61
N ILE A 359 18.94 -32.45 2.24
CA ILE A 359 17.66 -32.55 2.96
C ILE A 359 16.61 -33.41 2.26
N LYS A 360 16.74 -33.64 0.95
CA LYS A 360 15.68 -34.28 0.13
C LYS A 360 15.18 -35.61 0.65
N ASN A 361 16.08 -36.42 1.21
CA ASN A 361 15.73 -37.73 1.78
C ASN A 361 15.17 -37.60 3.21
N ARG A 362 15.85 -36.86 4.09
CA ARG A 362 15.46 -36.74 5.52
C ARG A 362 14.19 -35.90 5.74
N CYS A 363 13.93 -34.94 4.86
CA CYS A 363 12.79 -34.03 4.92
C CYS A 363 11.76 -34.33 3.83
N HIS A 364 11.79 -35.51 3.21
CA HIS A 364 10.94 -35.86 2.05
C HIS A 364 9.45 -35.55 2.30
N ALA A 365 8.92 -35.98 3.46
CA ALA A 365 7.52 -35.76 3.82
C ALA A 365 7.13 -34.27 3.89
N LEU A 366 8.03 -33.41 4.37
CA LEU A 366 7.83 -31.97 4.41
C LEU A 366 7.90 -31.37 3.00
N LEU A 367 8.87 -31.79 2.19
CA LEU A 367 9.06 -31.29 0.83
C LEU A 367 7.88 -31.61 -0.11
N GLN A 368 7.15 -32.71 0.12
CA GLN A 368 5.91 -32.99 -0.63
C GLN A 368 4.79 -31.98 -0.38
N LEU A 369 4.85 -31.25 0.74
CA LEU A 369 3.86 -30.23 1.10
C LEU A 369 4.29 -28.83 0.64
N ILE A 370 5.57 -28.62 0.33
CA ILE A 370 6.14 -27.34 -0.08
C ILE A 370 6.15 -27.25 -1.60
N ASP A 371 6.05 -26.04 -2.15
CA ASP A 371 6.15 -25.80 -3.59
C ASP A 371 7.54 -25.29 -3.97
N VAL A 372 8.11 -24.37 -3.19
CA VAL A 372 9.41 -23.75 -3.49
C VAL A 372 10.34 -23.80 -2.28
N VAL A 373 11.59 -24.19 -2.49
CA VAL A 373 12.66 -24.13 -1.50
C VAL A 373 13.72 -23.15 -1.96
N ILE A 374 14.11 -22.24 -1.07
CA ILE A 374 15.28 -21.39 -1.22
C ILE A 374 16.36 -21.98 -0.33
N ASP A 375 17.38 -22.56 -0.95
CA ASP A 375 18.38 -23.35 -0.25
C ASP A 375 19.73 -22.64 -0.13
N GLY A 376 20.54 -23.12 0.82
CA GLY A 376 21.90 -22.67 1.04
C GLY A 376 22.06 -21.49 1.98
N ARG A 377 23.21 -21.47 2.67
CA ARG A 377 23.61 -20.40 3.59
C ARG A 377 23.78 -19.07 2.86
N PHE A 378 23.51 -17.99 3.57
CA PHE A 378 23.93 -16.65 3.13
C PHE A 378 25.46 -16.54 3.12
N VAL A 379 26.02 -16.00 2.03
CA VAL A 379 27.44 -15.71 1.86
C VAL A 379 27.62 -14.22 1.58
N GLN A 380 28.29 -13.49 2.49
CA GLN A 380 28.41 -12.03 2.44
C GLN A 380 29.15 -11.55 1.20
N GLU A 381 30.18 -12.28 0.77
CA GLU A 381 30.99 -11.99 -0.41
C GLU A 381 30.19 -12.13 -1.72
N LEU A 382 29.11 -12.91 -1.68
CA LEU A 382 28.21 -13.14 -2.81
C LEU A 382 26.90 -12.37 -2.69
N LYS A 383 26.81 -11.41 -1.74
CA LYS A 383 25.63 -10.58 -1.52
C LYS A 383 25.32 -9.75 -2.76
N ASP A 384 24.06 -9.75 -3.15
CA ASP A 384 23.58 -8.96 -4.28
C ASP A 384 22.11 -8.59 -4.05
N THR A 385 21.82 -7.28 -3.98
CA THR A 385 20.49 -6.73 -3.68
C THR A 385 19.53 -6.82 -4.85
N GLU A 386 20.02 -7.13 -6.05
CA GLU A 386 19.21 -7.26 -7.26
C GLU A 386 18.61 -8.65 -7.43
N LEU A 387 19.04 -9.62 -6.61
CA LEU A 387 18.55 -10.99 -6.64
C LEU A 387 17.11 -11.09 -6.15
N LYS A 388 16.28 -11.83 -6.89
CA LYS A 388 14.91 -12.12 -6.47
C LYS A 388 14.91 -13.19 -5.37
N TYR A 389 14.28 -12.87 -4.23
CA TYR A 389 13.96 -13.79 -3.12
C TYR A 389 15.14 -14.42 -2.37
N LYS A 390 16.38 -14.04 -2.68
CA LYS A 390 17.59 -14.59 -2.06
C LYS A 390 18.62 -13.49 -1.80
N GLY A 391 19.44 -13.69 -0.77
CA GLY A 391 20.40 -12.67 -0.32
C GLY A 391 21.79 -12.80 -0.95
N SER A 392 22.14 -13.97 -1.49
CA SER A 392 23.46 -14.25 -2.04
C SER A 392 23.42 -15.18 -3.25
N LYS A 393 24.36 -15.03 -4.19
CA LYS A 393 24.33 -15.70 -5.50
C LYS A 393 24.38 -17.23 -5.44
N ASN A 394 24.96 -17.81 -4.39
CA ASN A 394 25.04 -19.26 -4.19
C ASN A 394 23.69 -19.91 -3.85
N GLN A 395 22.73 -19.14 -3.33
CA GLN A 395 21.42 -19.68 -2.97
C GLN A 395 20.61 -20.00 -4.23
N ARG A 396 19.84 -21.07 -4.20
CA ARG A 396 19.01 -21.51 -5.34
C ARG A 396 17.55 -21.40 -4.98
N VAL A 397 16.71 -21.04 -5.95
CA VAL A 397 15.25 -21.12 -5.82
C VAL A 397 14.87 -22.40 -6.56
N LEU A 398 14.23 -23.33 -5.88
CA LEU A 398 14.04 -24.69 -6.36
C LEU A 398 12.59 -25.11 -6.25
N ASP A 399 12.09 -25.87 -7.22
CA ASP A 399 10.87 -26.66 -7.06
C ASP A 399 11.10 -27.73 -5.97
N ALA A 400 10.29 -27.72 -4.93
CA ALA A 400 10.52 -28.55 -3.75
C ALA A 400 10.39 -30.06 -4.02
N LYS A 401 9.61 -30.46 -5.04
CA LYS A 401 9.31 -31.85 -5.35
C LYS A 401 10.36 -32.48 -6.24
N THR A 402 10.93 -31.69 -7.15
CA THR A 402 11.87 -32.15 -8.18
C THR A 402 13.31 -31.73 -7.91
N GLY A 403 13.52 -30.64 -7.15
CA GLY A 403 14.84 -30.02 -6.97
C GLY A 403 15.33 -29.26 -8.20
N ALA A 404 14.48 -29.02 -9.20
CA ALA A 404 14.81 -28.23 -10.38
C ALA A 404 14.87 -26.73 -10.03
N VAL A 405 15.81 -26.00 -10.66
CA VAL A 405 15.99 -24.54 -10.52
C VAL A 405 15.01 -23.77 -11.38
#